data_AF-A0A7Y3XYZ7-F1
#
_entry.id   AF-A0A7Y3XYZ7-F1
#
_cell.length_a   1.000
_cell.length_b   1.000
_cell.length_c   1.000
_cell.angle_alpha   90.00
_cell.angle_beta   90.00
_cell.angle_gamma   90.00
#
_symmetry.space_group_name_H-M   'P 1'
#
loop_
_entity.id
_entity.type
_entity.pdbx_description
1 polymer ?
#
loop_
_entity_poly.entity_id
_entity_poly.type
_entity_poly.pdbx_seq_one_letter_code
_entity_poly.pdbx_strand_id
1 'polypeptide(L)'
;MNIINEAKKYGELIAGVLSDEACVKFDRFPTIQVKDRVELFEKLPEVNKVVVQKTVSYKDMLNELKPDYVIHGDNWKNGPQSVIRQEVIEILKGWDGQLIEVPYTRNINVKKIDDITKEKLAMPEYRRKRLRQLLKLRPIVKAIEVHNGITGLIAEKTVVERNGELDQFDAMWISSLCDSTAKGKPDIELVDMSSRLNTVNDVMEVTTKPIILDGDTGGLVEHFVYNVRTLERMGVSAVIIEDKTGLKKNSLFGTEVKQTQDTIGNFCHKISEGKSVLRTDEFMIIARIESLILEQGMEDALKRAQAYVKAGADGIMIHSRKKDPTEIFEFCDTFRKTNKETPIVVVPTSFNTVTEEEFVKHGVNIVIYANQLTRSAFPAMQETATKILQCHRAKEVDDKLMSIKDIITLID
;
A
#
# COMPACT_ATOMS: atom_id res chain seq x y z
N MET A 1 -12.83 17.14 21.14
CA MET A 1 -13.34 17.99 22.24
C MET A 1 -14.84 17.84 22.46
N ASN A 2 -15.71 17.91 21.44
CA ASN A 2 -17.16 17.73 21.62
C ASN A 2 -17.53 16.41 22.32
N ILE A 3 -17.01 15.29 21.82
CA ILE A 3 -17.25 13.95 22.40
C ILE A 3 -16.81 13.89 23.88
N ILE A 4 -15.65 14.45 24.23
CA ILE A 4 -15.12 14.48 25.60
C ILE A 4 -16.04 15.31 26.52
N ASN A 5 -16.51 16.46 26.05
CA ASN A 5 -17.42 17.32 26.79
C ASN A 5 -18.80 16.71 27.03
N GLU A 6 -19.28 15.87 26.11
CA GLU A 6 -20.48 15.07 26.33
C GLU A 6 -20.22 13.89 27.26
N ALA A 7 -19.08 13.22 27.10
CA ALA A 7 -18.75 12.01 27.85
C ALA A 7 -18.58 12.26 29.36
N LYS A 8 -17.98 13.39 29.75
CA LYS A 8 -17.77 13.74 31.17
C LYS A 8 -19.07 13.90 31.98
N LYS A 9 -20.22 14.05 31.31
CA LYS A 9 -21.53 14.15 31.97
C LYS A 9 -22.00 12.82 32.57
N TYR A 10 -21.37 11.71 32.18
CA TYR A 10 -21.77 10.35 32.53
C TYR A 10 -20.88 9.70 33.59
N GLY A 11 -19.83 10.37 34.08
CA GLY A 11 -18.99 9.90 35.19
C GLY A 11 -17.49 9.92 34.88
N GLU A 12 -16.78 8.92 35.38
CA GLU A 12 -15.35 8.75 35.17
C GLU A 12 -15.06 8.45 33.68
N LEU A 13 -14.20 9.25 33.07
CA LEU A 13 -13.90 9.17 31.65
C LEU A 13 -12.60 8.42 31.38
N ILE A 14 -12.74 7.30 30.66
CA ILE A 14 -11.61 6.56 30.08
C ILE A 14 -11.51 6.89 28.59
N ALA A 15 -10.38 7.46 28.16
CA ALA A 15 -10.11 7.74 26.75
C ALA A 15 -9.35 6.56 26.11
N GLY A 16 -9.97 5.94 25.10
CA GLY A 16 -9.32 4.93 24.26
C GLY A 16 -8.52 5.58 23.12
N VAL A 17 -7.23 5.26 23.02
CA VAL A 17 -6.35 5.72 21.93
C VAL A 17 -5.87 4.51 21.14
N LEU A 18 -6.24 4.42 19.86
CA LEU A 18 -5.76 3.36 18.96
C LEU A 18 -4.23 3.43 18.81
N SER A 19 -3.55 2.29 18.84
CA SER A 19 -2.13 2.18 18.53
C SER A 19 -1.83 2.59 17.08
N ASP A 20 -0.56 2.84 16.75
CA ASP A 20 -0.19 3.24 15.39
C ASP A 20 -0.51 2.12 14.38
N GLU A 21 -0.34 0.86 14.76
CA GLU A 21 -0.68 -0.33 13.97
C GLU A 21 -2.20 -0.43 13.72
N ALA A 22 -3.01 -0.17 14.75
CA ALA A 22 -4.46 -0.18 14.64
C ALA A 22 -4.98 0.99 13.79
N CYS A 23 -4.38 2.18 13.89
CA CYS A 23 -4.75 3.33 13.05
C CYS A 23 -4.54 3.05 11.56
N VAL A 24 -3.43 2.41 11.18
CA VAL A 24 -3.16 2.04 9.77
C VAL A 24 -4.21 1.07 9.21
N LYS A 25 -4.75 0.17 10.05
CA LYS A 25 -5.86 -0.72 9.67
C LYS A 25 -7.21 0.00 9.57
N PHE A 26 -7.50 0.91 10.51
CA PHE A 26 -8.84 1.44 10.74
C PHE A 26 -9.23 2.63 9.85
N ASP A 27 -8.35 3.63 9.72
CA ASP A 27 -8.75 4.93 9.14
C ASP A 27 -7.62 5.53 8.30
N ARG A 28 -6.64 6.16 8.96
CA ARG A 28 -5.57 6.90 8.31
C ARG A 28 -4.23 6.61 8.95
N PHE A 29 -3.19 6.79 8.15
CA PHE A 29 -1.82 6.73 8.64
C PHE A 29 -1.60 7.80 9.73
N PRO A 30 -1.16 7.43 10.95
CA PRO A 30 -1.03 8.37 12.05
C PRO A 30 0.08 9.41 11.76
N THR A 31 -0.26 10.69 11.80
CA THR A 31 0.71 11.80 11.66
C THR A 31 1.45 12.10 12.97
N ILE A 32 0.91 11.63 14.10
CA ILE A 32 1.42 11.81 15.46
C ILE A 32 1.52 10.41 16.08
N GLN A 33 2.65 10.10 16.72
CA GLN A 33 2.88 8.79 17.33
C GLN A 33 1.91 8.54 18.48
N VAL A 34 1.58 7.27 18.74
CA VAL A 34 0.67 6.88 19.83
C VAL A 34 1.07 7.50 21.18
N LYS A 35 2.37 7.59 21.48
CA LYS A 35 2.88 8.18 22.73
C LYS A 35 2.43 9.64 22.87
N ASP A 36 2.65 10.45 21.84
CA ASP A 36 2.30 11.85 21.85
C ASP A 36 0.77 12.03 21.88
N ARG A 37 0.01 11.13 21.21
CA ARG A 37 -1.45 11.11 21.28
C ARG A 37 -1.94 10.82 22.70
N VAL A 38 -1.34 9.85 23.39
CA VAL A 38 -1.66 9.55 24.80
C VAL A 38 -1.39 10.77 25.69
N GLU A 39 -0.21 11.41 25.56
CA GLU A 39 0.14 12.60 26.32
C GLU A 39 -0.85 13.77 26.09
N LEU A 40 -1.41 13.90 24.88
CA LEU A 40 -2.43 14.90 24.58
C LEU A 40 -3.73 14.66 25.34
N PHE A 41 -4.16 13.39 25.48
CA PHE A 41 -5.37 13.05 26.24
C PHE A 41 -5.14 13.11 27.75
N GLU A 42 -3.96 12.71 28.25
CA GLU A 42 -3.61 12.79 29.68
C GLU A 42 -3.58 14.23 30.21
N LYS A 43 -3.32 15.21 29.35
CA LYS A 43 -3.33 16.64 29.72
C LYS A 43 -4.74 17.23 29.84
N LEU A 44 -5.79 16.50 29.44
CA LEU A 44 -7.16 16.99 29.51
C LEU A 44 -7.73 16.75 30.92
N PRO A 45 -8.17 17.79 31.65
CA PRO A 45 -8.69 17.63 33.00
C PRO A 45 -9.97 16.80 33.06
N GLU A 46 -10.69 16.67 31.94
CA GLU A 46 -11.87 15.82 31.83
C GLU A 46 -11.56 14.32 31.72
N VAL A 47 -10.33 13.92 31.42
CA VAL A 47 -9.96 12.52 31.17
C VAL A 47 -9.30 11.94 32.42
N ASN A 48 -9.92 10.93 33.02
CA ASN A 48 -9.43 10.28 34.24
C ASN A 48 -8.36 9.23 33.95
N LYS A 49 -8.49 8.51 32.84
CA LYS A 49 -7.57 7.45 32.45
C LYS A 49 -7.45 7.39 30.93
N VAL A 50 -6.25 7.14 30.43
CA VAL A 50 -6.00 6.87 29.01
C VAL A 50 -5.60 5.40 28.85
N VAL A 51 -6.20 4.72 27.88
CA VAL A 51 -5.88 3.33 27.55
C VAL A 51 -5.51 3.21 26.09
N VAL A 52 -4.43 2.45 25.81
CA VAL A 52 -3.99 2.20 24.43
C VAL A 52 -4.68 0.94 23.91
N GLN A 53 -5.42 1.08 22.82
CA GLN A 53 -6.12 -0.01 22.15
C GLN A 53 -5.27 -0.53 21.00
N LYS A 54 -4.88 -1.81 21.07
CA LYS A 54 -3.94 -2.43 20.12
C LYS A 54 -4.60 -2.94 18.83
N THR A 55 -5.91 -3.11 18.85
CA THR A 55 -6.71 -3.64 17.74
C THR A 55 -7.84 -2.67 17.40
N VAL A 56 -8.44 -2.82 16.22
CA VAL A 56 -9.58 -1.99 15.82
C VAL A 56 -10.86 -2.44 16.55
N SER A 57 -10.98 -3.74 16.80
CA SER A 57 -12.04 -4.32 17.61
C SER A 57 -12.01 -3.77 19.03
N TYR A 58 -13.19 -3.47 19.57
CA TYR A 58 -13.36 -2.97 20.93
C TYR A 58 -13.55 -4.12 21.94
N LYS A 59 -13.63 -5.36 21.44
CA LYS A 59 -13.96 -6.55 22.23
C LYS A 59 -13.11 -6.75 23.46
N ASP A 60 -11.78 -6.76 23.31
CA ASP A 60 -10.89 -7.04 24.43
C ASP A 60 -10.99 -5.95 25.50
N MET A 61 -10.95 -4.69 25.07
CA MET A 61 -11.02 -3.54 25.97
C MET A 61 -12.37 -3.47 26.71
N LEU A 62 -13.48 -3.65 26.01
CA LEU A 62 -14.80 -3.55 26.63
C LEU A 62 -15.06 -4.70 27.60
N ASN A 63 -14.59 -5.92 27.31
CA ASN A 63 -14.72 -7.04 28.23
C ASN A 63 -13.86 -6.87 29.51
N GLU A 64 -12.73 -6.19 29.41
CA GLU A 64 -11.86 -5.86 30.55
C GLU A 64 -12.45 -4.75 31.41
N LEU A 65 -12.85 -3.63 30.79
CA LEU A 65 -13.31 -2.43 31.50
C LEU A 65 -14.77 -2.51 31.96
N LYS A 66 -15.62 -3.22 31.20
CA LYS A 66 -17.07 -3.32 31.39
C LYS A 66 -17.75 -1.96 31.70
N PRO A 67 -17.58 -0.95 30.83
CA PRO A 67 -18.11 0.39 31.08
C PRO A 67 -19.64 0.42 31.01
N ASP A 68 -20.26 1.27 31.82
CA ASP A 68 -21.71 1.54 31.73
C ASP A 68 -22.08 2.21 30.39
N TYR A 69 -21.18 3.06 29.87
CA TYR A 69 -21.39 3.81 28.63
C TYR A 69 -20.19 3.73 27.70
N VAL A 70 -20.45 3.53 26.41
CA VAL A 70 -19.47 3.77 25.33
C VAL A 70 -19.96 4.95 24.51
N ILE A 71 -19.09 5.96 24.32
CA ILE A 71 -19.48 7.24 23.72
C ILE A 71 -18.61 7.51 22.49
N HIS A 72 -19.23 7.57 21.31
CA HIS A 72 -18.54 7.90 20.05
C HIS A 72 -19.37 8.85 19.18
N GLY A 73 -18.81 9.28 18.04
CA GLY A 73 -19.51 10.13 17.08
C GLY A 73 -20.54 9.37 16.23
N ASP A 74 -21.65 10.01 15.87
CA ASP A 74 -22.70 9.41 15.02
C ASP A 74 -22.24 9.10 13.57
N ASN A 75 -21.03 9.52 13.19
CA ASN A 75 -20.40 9.21 11.92
C ASN A 75 -20.10 7.70 11.73
N TRP A 76 -20.19 6.90 12.80
CA TRP A 76 -20.02 5.45 12.72
C TRP A 76 -21.31 4.71 12.33
N LYS A 77 -22.44 5.42 12.16
CA LYS A 77 -23.70 4.80 11.72
C LYS A 77 -23.64 4.26 10.29
N ASN A 78 -22.74 4.79 9.46
CA ASN A 78 -22.64 4.46 8.04
C ASN A 78 -21.19 4.12 7.68
N GLY A 79 -20.99 3.52 6.51
CA GLY A 79 -19.66 3.18 6.00
C GLY A 79 -19.01 2.01 6.76
N PRO A 80 -17.70 1.79 6.54
CA PRO A 80 -16.98 0.66 7.13
C PRO A 80 -17.02 0.64 8.67
N GLN A 81 -17.11 1.80 9.31
CA GLN A 81 -17.17 1.92 10.78
C GLN A 81 -18.45 1.34 11.39
N SER A 82 -19.51 1.16 10.60
CA SER A 82 -20.78 0.58 11.07
C SER A 82 -20.65 -0.84 11.61
N VAL A 83 -19.65 -1.60 11.13
CA VAL A 83 -19.37 -2.96 11.63
C VAL A 83 -18.85 -2.90 13.06
N ILE A 84 -17.90 -2.01 13.35
CA ILE A 84 -17.34 -1.84 14.70
C ILE A 84 -18.39 -1.31 15.66
N ARG A 85 -19.24 -0.38 15.20
CA ARG A 85 -20.41 0.08 15.96
C ARG A 85 -21.32 -1.08 16.37
N GLN A 86 -21.60 -1.99 15.43
CA GLN A 86 -22.45 -3.15 15.71
C GLN A 86 -21.80 -4.11 16.72
N GLU A 87 -20.50 -4.34 16.60
CA GLU A 87 -19.71 -5.13 17.57
C GLU A 87 -19.84 -4.56 18.99
N VAL A 88 -19.65 -3.24 19.15
CA VAL A 88 -19.77 -2.54 20.44
C VAL A 88 -21.17 -2.73 21.04
N ILE A 89 -22.23 -2.58 20.24
CA ILE A 89 -23.61 -2.77 20.71
C ILE A 89 -23.83 -4.20 21.21
N GLU A 90 -23.32 -5.19 20.48
CA GLU A 90 -23.47 -6.60 20.84
C GLU A 90 -22.71 -6.96 22.11
N ILE A 91 -21.49 -6.44 22.26
CA ILE A 91 -20.68 -6.63 23.46
C ILE A 91 -21.37 -5.99 24.67
N LEU A 92 -21.84 -4.74 24.54
CA LEU A 92 -22.45 -4.01 25.65
C LEU A 92 -23.70 -4.71 26.18
N LYS A 93 -24.49 -5.39 25.35
CA LYS A 93 -25.63 -6.23 25.78
C LYS A 93 -25.25 -7.36 26.73
N GLY A 94 -23.97 -7.75 26.77
CA GLY A 94 -23.45 -8.72 27.73
C GLY A 94 -23.51 -8.22 29.18
N TRP A 95 -23.66 -6.90 29.36
CA TRP A 95 -24.00 -6.24 30.61
C TRP A 95 -25.11 -5.20 30.36
N ASP A 96 -25.52 -4.42 31.35
CA ASP A 96 -26.52 -3.36 31.14
C ASP A 96 -25.88 -2.08 30.56
N GLY A 97 -24.93 -2.25 29.64
CA GLY A 97 -24.14 -1.17 29.05
C GLY A 97 -24.87 -0.49 27.89
N GLN A 98 -24.61 0.81 27.69
CA GLN A 98 -25.29 1.62 26.68
C GLN A 98 -24.30 2.31 25.73
N LEU A 99 -24.64 2.33 24.44
CA LEU A 99 -23.94 3.12 23.44
C LEU A 99 -24.60 4.50 23.31
N ILE A 100 -23.83 5.57 23.52
CA ILE A 100 -24.27 6.96 23.34
C ILE A 100 -23.58 7.55 22.12
N GLU A 101 -24.38 8.00 21.16
CA GLU A 101 -23.87 8.55 19.89
C GLU A 101 -24.01 10.07 19.89
N VAL A 102 -22.87 10.76 19.91
CA VAL A 102 -22.81 12.22 19.90
C VAL A 102 -22.80 12.72 18.45
N PRO A 103 -23.61 13.72 18.07
CA PRO A 103 -23.56 14.29 16.73
C PRO A 103 -22.14 14.72 16.36
N TYR A 104 -21.64 14.21 15.24
CA TYR A 104 -20.30 14.54 14.77
C TYR A 104 -20.23 16.04 14.47
N THR A 105 -19.20 16.71 14.97
CA THR A 105 -19.05 18.16 14.82
C THR A 105 -18.76 18.51 13.37
N ARG A 106 -19.80 18.81 12.59
CA ARG A 106 -19.68 19.27 11.19
C ARG A 106 -19.66 20.79 11.16
N ASN A 107 -18.48 21.39 11.35
CA ASN A 107 -18.29 22.82 11.10
C ASN A 107 -17.11 23.05 10.14
N ILE A 108 -17.04 24.26 9.57
CA ILE A 108 -16.03 24.60 8.56
C ILE A 108 -14.60 24.48 9.09
N ASN A 109 -14.39 24.70 10.40
CA ASN A 109 -13.08 24.58 11.02
C ASN A 109 -12.64 23.11 11.17
N VAL A 110 -13.55 22.21 11.55
CA VAL A 110 -13.28 20.77 11.63
C VAL A 110 -13.00 20.21 10.23
N LYS A 111 -13.83 20.55 9.24
CA LYS A 111 -13.58 20.18 7.85
C LYS A 111 -12.21 20.66 7.38
N LYS A 112 -11.86 21.92 7.66
CA LYS A 112 -10.55 22.48 7.32
C LYS A 112 -9.39 21.75 8.01
N ILE A 113 -9.56 21.30 9.25
CA ILE A 113 -8.54 20.50 9.96
C ILE A 113 -8.35 19.13 9.31
N ASP A 114 -9.45 18.45 8.94
CA ASP A 114 -9.41 17.17 8.24
C ASP A 114 -8.75 17.31 6.87
N ASP A 115 -9.08 18.37 6.13
CA ASP A 115 -8.52 18.69 4.83
C ASP A 115 -7.00 18.96 4.94
N ILE A 116 -6.58 19.80 5.89
CA ILE A 116 -5.14 20.07 6.16
C ILE A 116 -4.41 18.78 6.51
N THR A 117 -5.02 17.88 7.28
CA THR A 117 -4.39 16.62 7.66
C THR A 117 -4.23 15.71 6.44
N LYS A 118 -5.24 15.65 5.57
CA LYS A 118 -5.17 14.90 4.30
C LYS A 118 -4.11 15.48 3.35
N GLU A 119 -4.06 16.81 3.22
CA GLU A 119 -3.04 17.51 2.43
C GLU A 119 -1.63 17.22 2.95
N LYS A 120 -1.43 17.28 4.28
CA LYS A 120 -0.15 16.87 4.89
C LYS A 120 0.22 15.44 4.55
N LEU A 121 -0.73 14.51 4.55
CA LEU A 121 -0.45 13.12 4.18
C LEU A 121 -0.09 12.96 2.69
N ALA A 122 -0.52 13.87 1.82
CA ALA A 122 -0.16 13.88 0.39
C ALA A 122 1.20 14.56 0.11
N MET A 123 1.69 15.40 1.02
CA MET A 123 2.96 16.12 0.85
C MET A 123 4.15 15.14 0.68
N PRO A 124 5.10 15.45 -0.22
CA PRO A 124 6.22 14.57 -0.54
C PRO A 124 6.99 14.02 0.67
N GLU A 125 7.28 14.85 1.67
CA GLU A 125 8.02 14.50 2.87
C GLU A 125 7.26 13.54 3.81
N TYR A 126 5.92 13.55 3.78
CA TYR A 126 5.12 12.61 4.55
C TYR A 126 4.85 11.32 3.79
N ARG A 127 4.74 11.39 2.46
CA ARG A 127 4.53 10.21 1.61
C ARG A 127 5.81 9.38 1.48
N ARG A 128 6.95 10.01 1.21
CA ARG A 128 8.25 9.34 0.97
C ARG A 128 8.62 8.37 2.09
N LYS A 129 8.56 8.81 3.36
CA LYS A 129 8.89 7.98 4.52
C LYS A 129 7.84 6.91 4.87
N ARG A 130 6.62 7.01 4.34
CA ARG A 130 5.49 6.19 4.79
C ARG A 130 5.71 4.71 4.57
N LEU A 131 6.34 4.31 3.47
CA LEU A 131 6.65 2.90 3.22
C LEU A 131 7.53 2.29 4.33
N ARG A 132 8.58 2.99 4.75
CA ARG A 132 9.46 2.53 5.85
C ARG A 132 8.72 2.42 7.17
N GLN A 133 7.75 3.30 7.42
CA GLN A 133 6.94 3.22 8.63
C GLN A 133 5.96 2.04 8.56
N LEU A 134 5.31 1.83 7.42
CA LEU A 134 4.41 0.69 7.21
C LEU A 134 5.13 -0.65 7.36
N LEU A 135 6.38 -0.77 6.88
CA LEU A 135 7.21 -1.96 7.08
C LEU A 135 7.45 -2.32 8.54
N LYS A 136 7.32 -1.36 9.46
CA LYS A 136 7.44 -1.58 10.92
C LYS A 136 6.09 -1.86 11.58
N LEU A 137 5.02 -1.29 11.02
CA LEU A 137 3.67 -1.32 11.60
C LEU A 137 2.80 -2.47 11.08
N ARG A 138 3.16 -3.03 9.92
CA ARG A 138 2.38 -4.06 9.23
C ARG A 138 3.18 -5.36 9.13
N PRO A 139 2.54 -6.52 9.35
CA PRO A 139 3.20 -7.80 9.11
C PRO A 139 3.59 -7.96 7.64
N ILE A 140 2.76 -7.41 6.73
CA ILE A 140 3.02 -7.33 5.30
C ILE A 140 2.37 -6.07 4.74
N VAL A 141 3.08 -5.37 3.86
CA VAL A 141 2.59 -4.21 3.11
C VAL A 141 2.01 -4.71 1.80
N LYS A 142 0.76 -4.34 1.52
CA LYS A 142 0.05 -4.74 0.30
C LYS A 142 0.05 -3.60 -0.70
N ALA A 143 0.73 -3.80 -1.82
CA ALA A 143 0.72 -2.86 -2.92
C ALA A 143 -0.17 -3.37 -4.06
N ILE A 144 -1.05 -2.52 -4.58
CA ILE A 144 -1.82 -2.83 -5.79
C ILE A 144 -1.37 -1.95 -6.95
N GLU A 145 -1.40 -2.53 -8.14
CA GLU A 145 -1.09 -1.86 -9.40
C GLU A 145 -1.95 -0.61 -9.64
N VAL A 146 -1.29 0.45 -10.10
CA VAL A 146 -1.89 1.72 -10.51
C VAL A 146 -1.18 2.21 -11.79
N HIS A 147 -1.96 2.71 -12.76
CA HIS A 147 -1.46 3.25 -14.03
C HIS A 147 -2.09 4.60 -14.43
N ASN A 148 -2.96 5.17 -13.59
CA ASN A 148 -3.56 6.50 -13.75
C ASN A 148 -4.24 6.96 -12.45
N GLY A 149 -4.76 8.19 -12.40
CA GLY A 149 -5.48 8.73 -11.25
C GLY A 149 -6.71 7.90 -10.83
N ILE A 150 -7.44 7.28 -11.76
CA ILE A 150 -8.64 6.47 -11.45
C ILE A 150 -8.24 5.20 -10.68
N THR A 151 -7.23 4.48 -11.17
CA THR A 151 -6.70 3.31 -10.45
C THR A 151 -6.04 3.70 -9.13
N GLY A 152 -5.44 4.89 -9.06
CA GLY A 152 -4.98 5.49 -7.80
C GLY A 152 -6.12 5.69 -6.80
N LEU A 153 -7.25 6.26 -7.22
CA LEU A 153 -8.44 6.41 -6.38
C LEU A 153 -9.02 5.07 -5.91
N ILE A 154 -9.01 4.04 -6.77
CA ILE A 154 -9.41 2.68 -6.38
C ILE A 154 -8.47 2.16 -5.28
N ALA A 155 -7.16 2.24 -5.49
CA ALA A 155 -6.17 1.82 -4.50
C ALA A 155 -6.28 2.60 -3.18
N GLU A 156 -6.60 3.90 -3.24
CA GLU A 156 -6.79 4.78 -2.10
C GLU A 156 -8.06 4.44 -1.31
N LYS A 157 -9.20 4.34 -2.00
CA LYS A 157 -10.55 4.29 -1.39
C LYS A 157 -11.04 2.86 -1.08
N THR A 158 -10.40 1.81 -1.60
CA THR A 158 -10.84 0.42 -1.36
C THR A 158 -10.57 0.01 0.09
N VAL A 159 -11.66 -0.23 0.83
CA VAL A 159 -11.66 -0.78 2.19
C VAL A 159 -12.68 -1.91 2.23
N VAL A 160 -12.29 -3.06 2.78
CA VAL A 160 -13.17 -4.21 2.99
C VAL A 160 -13.19 -4.58 4.46
N GLU A 161 -14.25 -5.26 4.88
CA GLU A 161 -14.30 -5.90 6.19
C GLU A 161 -14.00 -7.40 6.05
N ARG A 162 -13.17 -7.93 6.94
CA ARG A 162 -12.83 -9.35 7.03
C ARG A 162 -12.66 -9.72 8.50
N ASN A 163 -13.49 -10.64 8.99
CA ASN A 163 -13.44 -11.17 10.36
C ASN A 163 -13.55 -10.11 11.47
N GLY A 164 -14.39 -9.08 11.26
CA GLY A 164 -14.58 -7.97 12.20
C GLY A 164 -13.48 -6.90 12.14
N GLU A 165 -12.50 -7.03 11.23
CA GLU A 165 -11.46 -6.01 11.02
C GLU A 165 -11.61 -5.34 9.65
N LEU A 166 -11.29 -4.05 9.60
CA LEU A 166 -11.15 -3.32 8.33
C LEU A 166 -9.79 -3.63 7.71
N ASP A 167 -9.78 -3.77 6.39
CA ASP A 167 -8.58 -4.06 5.62
C ASP A 167 -8.56 -3.29 4.29
N GLN A 168 -7.37 -2.87 3.88
CA GLN A 168 -7.16 -2.00 2.71
C GLN A 168 -5.78 -2.23 2.09
N PHE A 169 -5.54 -1.69 0.89
CA PHE A 169 -4.19 -1.62 0.32
C PHE A 169 -3.35 -0.58 1.07
N ASP A 170 -2.10 -0.92 1.35
CA ASP A 170 -1.16 -0.10 2.12
C ASP A 170 -0.30 0.80 1.21
N ALA A 171 -0.06 0.38 -0.03
CA ALA A 171 0.81 1.06 -0.99
C ALA A 171 0.28 0.96 -2.43
N MET A 172 0.89 1.72 -3.34
CA MET A 172 0.59 1.71 -4.77
C MET A 172 1.80 1.27 -5.57
N TRP A 173 1.58 0.44 -6.58
CA TRP A 173 2.62 -0.04 -7.50
C TRP A 173 2.42 0.56 -8.89
N ILE A 174 3.32 1.45 -9.31
CA ILE A 174 3.32 2.00 -10.66
C ILE A 174 4.05 1.03 -11.59
N SER A 175 3.26 0.14 -12.19
CA SER A 175 3.72 -0.96 -13.04
C SER A 175 4.18 -0.47 -14.41
N SER A 176 5.39 -0.84 -14.83
CA SER A 176 5.89 -0.57 -16.19
C SER A 176 5.01 -1.22 -17.27
N LEU A 177 4.54 -2.45 -17.01
CA LEU A 177 3.64 -3.18 -17.88
C LEU A 177 2.30 -2.46 -18.08
N CYS A 178 1.65 -2.06 -16.98
CA CYS A 178 0.33 -1.44 -17.06
C CYS A 178 0.41 -0.02 -17.62
N ASP A 179 1.45 0.73 -17.26
CA ASP A 179 1.67 2.08 -17.79
C ASP A 179 1.93 2.08 -19.30
N SER A 180 2.74 1.14 -19.80
CA SER A 180 2.95 0.97 -21.25
C SER A 180 1.70 0.47 -21.96
N THR A 181 1.00 -0.51 -21.38
CA THR A 181 -0.25 -1.06 -21.94
C THR A 181 -1.34 0.00 -22.04
N ALA A 182 -1.51 0.84 -21.02
CA ALA A 182 -2.47 1.95 -21.03
C ALA A 182 -2.18 2.97 -22.15
N LYS A 183 -0.92 3.06 -22.59
CA LYS A 183 -0.45 3.89 -23.71
C LYS A 183 -0.47 3.15 -25.05
N GLY A 184 -0.99 1.93 -25.11
CA GLY A 184 -1.00 1.09 -26.32
C GLY A 184 0.40 0.67 -26.77
N LYS A 185 1.38 0.65 -25.86
CA LYS A 185 2.79 0.36 -26.13
C LYS A 185 3.23 -0.94 -25.45
N PRO A 186 4.21 -1.67 -26.02
CA PRO A 186 4.78 -2.85 -25.36
C PRO A 186 5.70 -2.48 -24.19
N ASP A 187 5.76 -3.36 -23.18
CA ASP A 187 6.63 -3.24 -22.01
C ASP A 187 8.07 -3.67 -22.32
N ILE A 188 8.80 -2.76 -22.99
CA ILE A 188 10.18 -2.97 -23.45
C ILE A 188 11.08 -1.76 -23.14
N GLU A 189 10.78 -1.01 -22.06
CA GLU A 189 11.41 0.30 -21.76
C GLU A 189 11.18 1.37 -22.85
N LEU A 190 10.13 1.21 -23.67
CA LEU A 190 9.80 2.18 -24.73
C LEU A 190 9.20 3.49 -24.18
N VAL A 191 8.47 3.41 -23.07
CA VAL A 191 7.89 4.58 -22.42
C VAL A 191 9.00 5.27 -21.63
N ASP A 192 9.37 6.47 -22.07
CA ASP A 192 10.44 7.23 -21.45
C ASP A 192 10.07 7.71 -20.04
N MET A 193 11.08 7.96 -19.21
CA MET A 193 10.89 8.36 -17.82
C MET A 193 9.99 9.60 -17.67
N SER A 194 10.07 10.60 -18.56
CA SER A 194 9.23 11.80 -18.48
C SER A 194 7.73 11.46 -18.55
N SER A 195 7.37 10.56 -19.47
CA SER A 195 5.99 10.07 -19.58
C SER A 195 5.55 9.27 -18.35
N ARG A 196 6.47 8.54 -17.71
CA ARG A 196 6.19 7.79 -16.47
C ARG A 196 6.04 8.72 -15.27
N LEU A 197 6.83 9.79 -15.20
CA LEU A 197 6.73 10.82 -14.16
C LEU A 197 5.41 11.58 -14.24
N ASN A 198 4.84 11.79 -15.44
CA ASN A 198 3.49 12.33 -15.57
C ASN A 198 2.43 11.40 -14.96
N THR A 199 2.50 10.10 -15.25
CA THR A 199 1.61 9.12 -14.59
C THR A 199 1.77 9.16 -13.06
N VAL A 200 3.01 9.29 -12.56
CA VAL A 200 3.25 9.44 -11.11
C VAL A 200 2.60 10.72 -10.57
N ASN A 201 2.72 11.86 -11.26
CA ASN A 201 2.07 13.10 -10.86
C ASN A 201 0.55 12.97 -10.79
N ASP A 202 -0.09 12.44 -11.84
CA ASP A 202 -1.54 12.25 -11.90
C ASP A 202 -2.05 11.40 -10.72
N VAL A 203 -1.30 10.37 -10.34
CA VAL A 203 -1.62 9.51 -9.18
C VAL A 203 -1.39 10.27 -7.88
N MET A 204 -0.30 11.03 -7.77
CA MET A 204 0.04 11.77 -6.56
C MET A 204 -0.97 12.87 -6.22
N GLU A 205 -1.64 13.46 -7.22
CA GLU A 205 -2.66 14.49 -7.02
C GLU A 205 -3.90 13.99 -6.28
N VAL A 206 -4.26 12.72 -6.49
CA VAL A 206 -5.54 12.16 -6.01
C VAL A 206 -5.39 11.13 -4.89
N THR A 207 -4.17 10.87 -4.42
CA THR A 207 -3.88 9.78 -3.45
C THR A 207 -3.02 10.26 -2.29
N THR A 208 -2.91 9.45 -1.24
CA THR A 208 -2.00 9.74 -0.11
C THR A 208 -1.05 8.59 0.19
N LYS A 209 -1.36 7.35 -0.21
CA LYS A 209 -0.55 6.16 0.05
C LYS A 209 0.86 6.25 -0.57
N PRO A 210 1.85 5.55 0.00
CA PRO A 210 3.19 5.48 -0.57
C PRO A 210 3.17 4.85 -1.96
N ILE A 211 4.06 5.35 -2.82
CA ILE A 211 4.20 4.88 -4.20
C ILE A 211 5.52 4.12 -4.34
N ILE A 212 5.42 2.93 -4.92
CA ILE A 212 6.53 2.08 -5.34
C ILE A 212 6.54 2.09 -6.87
N LEU A 213 7.62 2.58 -7.47
CA LEU A 213 7.77 2.66 -8.93
C LEU A 213 8.57 1.47 -9.45
N ASP A 214 8.10 0.84 -10.52
CA ASP A 214 8.91 -0.07 -11.32
C ASP A 214 10.02 0.71 -12.03
N GLY A 215 11.28 0.56 -11.64
CA GLY A 215 12.41 1.26 -12.24
C GLY A 215 12.95 0.60 -13.50
N ASP A 216 12.34 -0.48 -13.99
CA ASP A 216 12.89 -1.32 -15.05
C ASP A 216 14.34 -1.72 -14.71
N THR A 217 15.29 -1.66 -15.65
CA THR A 217 16.72 -1.89 -15.36
C THR A 217 17.41 -0.71 -14.65
N GLY A 218 16.71 0.41 -14.45
CA GLY A 218 17.27 1.69 -14.01
C GLY A 218 18.02 2.46 -15.09
N GLY A 219 18.16 1.90 -16.31
CA GLY A 219 18.91 2.52 -17.41
C GLY A 219 20.41 2.65 -17.14
N LEU A 220 21.05 3.64 -17.76
CA LEU A 220 22.45 3.99 -17.51
C LEU A 220 22.63 4.53 -16.09
N VAL A 221 23.77 4.23 -15.45
CA VAL A 221 24.06 4.67 -14.07
C VAL A 221 24.00 6.20 -13.98
N GLU A 222 24.55 6.88 -14.97
CA GLU A 222 24.58 8.34 -15.11
C GLU A 222 23.18 8.94 -15.21
N HIS A 223 22.20 8.22 -15.77
CA HIS A 223 20.81 8.66 -15.81
C HIS A 223 20.08 8.30 -14.52
N PHE A 224 20.33 7.10 -13.99
CA PHE A 224 19.71 6.57 -12.79
C PHE A 224 19.86 7.52 -11.59
N VAL A 225 21.05 8.10 -11.41
CA VAL A 225 21.29 9.06 -10.31
C VAL A 225 20.41 10.32 -10.38
N TYR A 226 20.09 10.83 -11.58
CA TYR A 226 19.18 11.97 -11.73
C TYR A 226 17.72 11.55 -11.58
N ASN A 227 17.36 10.34 -12.03
CA ASN A 227 16.03 9.77 -11.84
C ASN A 227 15.75 9.58 -10.35
N VAL A 228 16.69 9.00 -9.59
CA VAL A 228 16.56 8.84 -8.13
C VAL A 228 16.32 10.19 -7.44
N ARG A 229 17.11 11.22 -7.75
CA ARG A 229 16.90 12.58 -7.18
C ARG A 229 15.52 13.15 -7.50
N THR A 230 15.02 12.89 -8.71
CA THR A 230 13.72 13.39 -9.15
C THR A 230 12.58 12.66 -8.43
N LEU A 231 12.64 11.33 -8.38
CA LEU A 231 11.66 10.50 -7.67
C LEU A 231 11.62 10.81 -6.18
N GLU A 232 12.79 10.95 -5.55
CA GLU A 232 12.91 11.35 -4.15
C GLU A 232 12.27 12.73 -3.91
N ARG A 233 12.52 13.72 -4.77
CA ARG A 233 11.95 15.07 -4.65
C ARG A 233 10.44 15.08 -4.83
N MET A 234 9.90 14.26 -5.73
CA MET A 234 8.45 14.14 -5.96
C MET A 234 7.73 13.47 -4.78
N GLY A 235 8.45 12.72 -3.94
CA GLY A 235 7.85 12.01 -2.80
C GLY A 235 7.44 10.57 -3.13
N VAL A 236 7.99 9.98 -4.19
CA VAL A 236 7.94 8.52 -4.39
C VAL A 236 8.64 7.86 -3.21
N SER A 237 8.11 6.74 -2.71
CA SER A 237 8.66 6.08 -1.52
C SER A 237 9.74 5.07 -1.86
N ALA A 238 9.62 4.39 -3.00
CA ALA A 238 10.60 3.42 -3.47
C ALA A 238 10.68 3.33 -4.99
N VAL A 239 11.85 2.93 -5.49
CA VAL A 239 12.04 2.42 -6.86
C VAL A 239 12.58 1.00 -6.81
N ILE A 240 12.00 0.11 -7.62
CA ILE A 240 12.47 -1.27 -7.78
C ILE A 240 13.21 -1.38 -9.12
N ILE A 241 14.52 -1.65 -9.12
CA ILE A 241 15.29 -1.87 -10.37
C ILE A 241 15.68 -3.34 -10.51
N GLU A 242 15.69 -3.87 -11.74
CA GLU A 242 15.98 -5.28 -12.05
C GLU A 242 17.36 -5.50 -12.67
N ASP A 243 17.98 -6.65 -12.34
CA ASP A 243 19.35 -6.98 -12.76
C ASP A 243 19.44 -7.64 -14.15
N LYS A 244 18.61 -7.18 -15.11
CA LYS A 244 18.67 -7.61 -16.51
C LYS A 244 19.56 -6.71 -17.36
N THR A 245 20.03 -7.29 -18.46
CA THR A 245 20.68 -6.58 -19.57
C THR A 245 20.07 -7.00 -20.91
N GLY A 246 20.22 -6.13 -21.91
CA GLY A 246 19.64 -6.31 -23.25
C GLY A 246 18.28 -5.61 -23.41
N LEU A 247 17.60 -5.86 -24.52
CA LEU A 247 16.25 -5.33 -24.74
C LEU A 247 15.31 -5.93 -23.69
N LYS A 248 14.77 -5.09 -22.78
CA LYS A 248 13.78 -5.53 -21.81
C LYS A 248 12.63 -6.20 -22.55
N LYS A 249 12.27 -7.40 -22.10
CA LYS A 249 10.96 -8.00 -22.36
C LYS A 249 10.39 -8.43 -21.01
N ASN A 250 9.08 -8.30 -20.87
CA ASN A 250 8.38 -8.63 -19.65
C ASN A 250 8.64 -10.09 -19.22
N SER A 251 8.91 -10.30 -17.92
CA SER A 251 9.30 -11.59 -17.32
C SER A 251 8.25 -12.69 -17.45
N LEU A 252 7.02 -12.34 -17.84
CA LEU A 252 5.94 -13.28 -18.12
C LEU A 252 6.01 -13.90 -19.53
N PHE A 253 6.75 -13.28 -20.46
CA PHE A 253 7.04 -13.92 -21.76
C PHE A 253 8.19 -14.91 -21.58
N GLY A 254 8.12 -16.05 -22.28
CA GLY A 254 9.12 -17.13 -22.19
C GLY A 254 10.55 -16.69 -22.52
N THR A 255 11.51 -17.63 -22.46
CA THR A 255 12.92 -17.41 -22.81
C THR A 255 13.19 -17.36 -24.32
N GLU A 256 12.17 -17.11 -25.14
CA GLU A 256 12.22 -17.15 -26.61
C GLU A 256 13.18 -16.10 -27.22
N VAL A 257 13.55 -15.08 -26.44
CA VAL A 257 14.63 -14.14 -26.76
C VAL A 257 15.68 -14.22 -25.66
N LYS A 258 16.96 -14.31 -26.05
CA LYS A 258 18.08 -14.41 -25.11
C LYS A 258 18.16 -13.15 -24.25
N GLN A 259 17.68 -13.24 -23.02
CA GLN A 259 17.91 -12.26 -21.96
C GLN A 259 19.12 -12.67 -21.15
N THR A 260 19.91 -11.70 -20.70
CA THR A 260 21.07 -11.92 -19.84
C THR A 260 20.89 -11.13 -18.55
N GLN A 261 21.53 -11.60 -17.47
CA GLN A 261 21.65 -10.79 -16.27
C GLN A 261 22.84 -9.86 -16.37
N ASP A 262 22.72 -8.72 -15.71
CA ASP A 262 23.86 -7.87 -15.43
C ASP A 262 24.87 -8.61 -14.55
N THR A 263 26.13 -8.18 -14.66
CA THR A 263 27.15 -8.63 -13.72
C THR A 263 26.81 -8.11 -12.32
N ILE A 264 27.08 -8.93 -11.30
CA ILE A 264 26.86 -8.54 -9.90
C ILE A 264 27.57 -7.21 -9.59
N GLY A 265 28.82 -7.05 -10.05
CA GLY A 265 29.61 -5.84 -9.81
C GLY A 265 28.99 -4.58 -10.40
N ASN A 266 28.53 -4.63 -11.66
CA ASN A 266 27.92 -3.47 -12.31
C ASN A 266 26.57 -3.09 -11.66
N PHE A 267 25.74 -4.09 -11.34
CA PHE A 267 24.46 -3.82 -10.68
C PHE A 267 24.63 -3.30 -9.25
N CYS A 268 25.59 -3.84 -8.50
CA CYS A 268 26.02 -3.27 -7.20
C CYS A 268 26.47 -1.81 -7.35
N HIS A 269 27.29 -1.50 -8.35
CA HIS A 269 27.74 -0.13 -8.61
C HIS A 269 26.55 0.81 -8.88
N LYS A 270 25.59 0.41 -9.72
CA LYS A 270 24.36 1.19 -9.98
C LYS A 270 23.57 1.47 -8.70
N ILE A 271 23.37 0.46 -7.85
CA ILE A 271 22.69 0.61 -6.57
C ILE A 271 23.45 1.60 -5.69
N SER A 272 24.77 1.42 -5.52
CA SER A 272 25.59 2.30 -4.67
C SER A 272 25.60 3.76 -5.16
N GLU A 273 25.66 4.00 -6.48
CA GLU A 273 25.55 5.35 -7.05
C GLU A 273 24.17 5.96 -6.84
N GLY A 274 23.09 5.17 -7.01
CA GLY A 274 21.74 5.62 -6.69
C GLY A 274 21.60 5.99 -5.20
N LYS A 275 22.21 5.22 -4.30
CA LYS A 275 22.20 5.49 -2.86
C LYS A 275 23.04 6.72 -2.50
N SER A 276 24.18 6.95 -3.16
CA SER A 276 25.10 8.05 -2.84
C SER A 276 24.50 9.43 -3.12
N VAL A 277 23.49 9.51 -3.99
CA VAL A 277 22.86 10.77 -4.39
C VAL A 277 21.60 11.14 -3.62
N LEU A 278 21.11 10.24 -2.75
CA LEU A 278 19.96 10.52 -1.89
C LEU A 278 20.22 11.72 -0.98
N ARG A 279 19.15 12.41 -0.61
CA ARG A 279 19.17 13.54 0.33
C ARG A 279 18.49 13.23 1.65
N THR A 280 17.77 12.12 1.70
CA THR A 280 17.07 11.61 2.88
C THR A 280 17.28 10.10 3.01
N ASP A 281 17.19 9.60 4.23
CA ASP A 281 17.16 8.16 4.50
C ASP A 281 15.76 7.54 4.27
N GLU A 282 14.82 8.30 3.70
CA GLU A 282 13.42 7.93 3.59
C GLU A 282 13.15 7.13 2.31
N PHE A 283 13.72 7.55 1.18
CA PHE A 283 13.56 6.88 -0.11
C PHE A 283 14.26 5.51 -0.12
N MET A 284 13.63 4.53 -0.78
CA MET A 284 14.15 3.16 -0.87
C MET A 284 14.55 2.81 -2.31
N ILE A 285 15.72 2.18 -2.49
CA ILE A 285 16.11 1.49 -3.72
C ILE A 285 16.06 0.00 -3.44
N ILE A 286 15.17 -0.71 -4.13
CA ILE A 286 14.95 -2.14 -3.97
C ILE A 286 15.50 -2.86 -5.20
N ALA A 287 16.28 -3.92 -4.97
CA ALA A 287 16.90 -4.69 -6.04
C ALA A 287 16.04 -5.90 -6.39
N ARG A 288 15.57 -5.97 -7.63
CA ARG A 288 14.85 -7.11 -8.19
C ARG A 288 15.82 -8.09 -8.84
N ILE A 289 15.75 -9.33 -8.39
CA ILE A 289 16.63 -10.42 -8.82
C ILE A 289 15.88 -11.29 -9.84
N GLU A 290 16.43 -11.41 -11.04
CA GLU A 290 15.82 -12.18 -12.14
C GLU A 290 16.44 -13.57 -12.33
N SER A 291 17.27 -14.04 -11.40
CA SER A 291 17.98 -15.33 -11.49
C SER A 291 17.05 -16.53 -11.66
N LEU A 292 15.90 -16.56 -10.95
CA LEU A 292 14.93 -17.65 -11.08
C LEU A 292 14.12 -17.55 -12.38
N ILE A 293 13.83 -16.34 -12.85
CA ILE A 293 13.19 -16.10 -14.17
C ILE A 293 14.08 -16.61 -15.30
N LEU A 294 15.39 -16.40 -15.18
CA LEU A 294 16.41 -16.77 -16.17
C LEU A 294 17.08 -18.12 -15.89
N GLU A 295 16.52 -18.93 -14.99
CA GLU A 295 16.94 -20.30 -14.70
C GLU A 295 18.43 -20.43 -14.31
N GLN A 296 19.01 -19.40 -13.68
CA GLN A 296 20.39 -19.43 -13.14
C GLN A 296 20.49 -20.18 -11.80
N GLY A 297 19.37 -20.44 -11.15
CA GLY A 297 19.27 -21.24 -9.93
C GLY A 297 19.27 -20.45 -8.62
N MET A 298 19.01 -21.17 -7.52
CA MET A 298 18.83 -20.61 -6.18
C MET A 298 20.11 -19.99 -5.61
N GLU A 299 21.26 -20.65 -5.83
CA GLU A 299 22.55 -20.19 -5.33
C GLU A 299 22.93 -18.82 -5.92
N ASP A 300 22.72 -18.64 -7.22
CA ASP A 300 22.95 -17.35 -7.89
C ASP A 300 22.02 -16.26 -7.35
N ALA A 301 20.73 -16.57 -7.15
CA ALA A 301 19.76 -15.65 -6.58
C ALA A 301 20.19 -15.17 -5.18
N LEU A 302 20.59 -16.09 -4.29
CA LEU A 302 21.03 -15.76 -2.93
C LEU A 302 22.35 -14.97 -2.92
N LYS A 303 23.31 -15.33 -3.78
CA LYS A 303 24.58 -14.61 -3.94
C LYS A 303 24.34 -13.15 -4.37
N ARG A 304 23.44 -12.94 -5.33
CA ARG A 304 23.02 -11.61 -5.78
C ARG A 304 22.33 -10.84 -4.68
N ALA A 305 21.39 -11.45 -3.95
CA ALA A 305 20.71 -10.81 -2.82
C ALA A 305 21.71 -10.27 -1.79
N GLN A 306 22.68 -11.10 -1.38
CA GLN A 306 23.72 -10.69 -0.44
C GLN A 306 24.59 -9.54 -0.97
N ALA A 307 24.99 -9.61 -2.24
CA ALA A 307 25.79 -8.57 -2.88
C ALA A 307 25.03 -7.24 -3.01
N TYR A 308 23.74 -7.29 -3.38
CA TYR A 308 22.91 -6.11 -3.58
C TYR A 308 22.59 -5.42 -2.25
N VAL A 309 22.33 -6.20 -1.19
CA VAL A 309 22.22 -5.65 0.17
C VAL A 309 23.52 -4.97 0.60
N LYS A 310 24.68 -5.62 0.38
CA LYS A 310 25.98 -5.03 0.71
C LYS A 310 26.27 -3.74 -0.07
N ALA A 311 25.76 -3.63 -1.29
CA ALA A 311 25.86 -2.42 -2.11
C ALA A 311 24.92 -1.28 -1.67
N GLY A 312 23.99 -1.55 -0.74
CA GLY A 312 23.09 -0.56 -0.16
C GLY A 312 21.63 -0.67 -0.57
N ALA A 313 21.21 -1.77 -1.21
CA ALA A 313 19.80 -2.00 -1.51
C ALA A 313 18.97 -2.05 -0.21
N ASP A 314 17.89 -1.28 -0.16
CA ASP A 314 16.98 -1.19 0.99
C ASP A 314 16.01 -2.36 1.07
N GLY A 315 15.97 -3.22 0.05
CA GLY A 315 15.08 -4.38 -0.05
C GLY A 315 15.48 -5.26 -1.22
N ILE A 316 15.03 -6.51 -1.18
CA ILE A 316 15.21 -7.48 -2.26
C ILE A 316 13.84 -7.91 -2.78
N MET A 317 13.62 -7.78 -4.08
CA MET A 317 12.50 -8.42 -4.75
C MET A 317 12.98 -9.72 -5.41
N ILE A 318 12.38 -10.84 -5.02
CA ILE A 318 12.59 -12.12 -5.69
C ILE A 318 11.38 -12.42 -6.58
N HIS A 319 11.63 -12.88 -7.81
CA HIS A 319 10.57 -13.13 -8.76
C HIS A 319 10.66 -14.53 -9.38
N SER A 320 9.49 -15.09 -9.68
CA SER A 320 9.31 -16.37 -10.35
C SER A 320 8.13 -16.29 -11.31
N ARG A 321 8.22 -17.03 -12.41
CA ARG A 321 7.14 -17.24 -13.38
C ARG A 321 6.39 -18.55 -13.16
N LYS A 322 6.87 -19.42 -12.25
CA LYS A 322 6.24 -20.72 -11.97
C LYS A 322 4.93 -20.52 -11.22
N LYS A 323 4.00 -21.47 -11.41
CA LYS A 323 2.75 -21.52 -10.65
C LYS A 323 2.95 -22.02 -9.22
N ASP A 324 3.94 -22.88 -9.05
CA ASP A 324 4.32 -23.43 -7.75
C ASP A 324 5.20 -22.42 -6.98
N PRO A 325 4.80 -22.01 -5.76
CA PRO A 325 5.54 -21.03 -4.98
C PRO A 325 6.80 -21.58 -4.28
N THR A 326 7.09 -22.89 -4.34
CA THR A 326 8.15 -23.52 -3.56
C THR A 326 9.51 -22.81 -3.69
N GLU A 327 9.92 -22.41 -4.89
CA GLU A 327 11.23 -21.73 -5.06
C GLU A 327 11.24 -20.32 -4.45
N ILE A 328 10.10 -19.64 -4.37
CA ILE A 328 9.99 -18.35 -3.69
C ILE A 328 10.14 -18.55 -2.18
N PHE A 329 9.45 -19.54 -1.62
CA PHE A 329 9.55 -19.85 -0.18
C PHE A 329 10.96 -20.30 0.20
N GLU A 330 11.59 -21.17 -0.60
CA GLU A 330 12.96 -21.62 -0.39
C GLU A 330 13.95 -20.44 -0.36
N PHE A 331 13.82 -19.50 -1.31
CA PHE A 331 14.62 -18.28 -1.32
C PHE A 331 14.41 -17.47 -0.04
N CYS A 332 13.15 -17.21 0.32
CA CYS A 332 12.81 -16.38 1.48
C CYS A 332 13.35 -16.97 2.78
N ASP A 333 13.07 -18.26 3.03
CA ASP A 333 13.50 -18.98 4.23
C ASP A 333 15.02 -19.03 4.32
N THR A 334 15.71 -19.26 3.19
CA THR A 334 17.17 -19.35 3.17
C THR A 334 17.82 -17.98 3.35
N PHE A 335 17.31 -16.93 2.70
CA PHE A 335 17.81 -15.58 2.88
C PHE A 335 17.64 -15.12 4.33
N ARG A 336 16.49 -15.43 4.97
CA ARG A 336 16.18 -15.09 6.36
C ARG A 336 17.11 -15.74 7.39
N LYS A 337 17.78 -16.86 7.07
CA LYS A 337 18.83 -17.44 7.92
C LYS A 337 20.04 -16.52 8.09
N THR A 338 20.32 -15.69 7.08
CA THR A 338 21.49 -14.79 7.05
C THR A 338 21.13 -13.32 7.21
N ASN A 339 19.91 -12.92 6.85
CA ASN A 339 19.45 -11.54 6.90
C ASN A 339 17.99 -11.45 7.38
N LYS A 340 17.81 -10.95 8.61
CA LYS A 340 16.49 -10.80 9.26
C LYS A 340 15.81 -9.46 8.97
N GLU A 341 16.57 -8.46 8.56
CA GLU A 341 16.11 -7.06 8.56
C GLU A 341 15.72 -6.56 7.18
N THR A 342 16.43 -6.96 6.12
CA THR A 342 16.17 -6.45 4.77
C THR A 342 14.79 -6.92 4.29
N PRO A 343 13.88 -5.98 3.92
CA PRO A 343 12.58 -6.29 3.36
C PRO A 343 12.67 -7.22 2.14
N ILE A 344 11.83 -8.26 2.12
CA ILE A 344 11.61 -9.10 0.93
C ILE A 344 10.30 -8.68 0.27
N VAL A 345 10.35 -8.49 -1.05
CA VAL A 345 9.22 -8.18 -1.92
C VAL A 345 8.91 -9.38 -2.82
N VAL A 346 7.63 -9.73 -2.95
CA VAL A 346 7.16 -10.78 -3.87
C VAL A 346 6.03 -10.28 -4.75
N VAL A 347 5.89 -10.90 -5.93
CA VAL A 347 4.87 -10.57 -6.94
C VAL A 347 4.13 -11.85 -7.36
N PRO A 348 3.03 -12.23 -6.66
CA PRO A 348 2.36 -13.51 -6.85
C PRO A 348 1.40 -13.53 -8.05
N THR A 349 1.84 -13.04 -9.21
CA THR A 349 1.01 -13.04 -10.43
C THR A 349 0.81 -14.47 -10.96
N SER A 350 1.87 -15.28 -10.96
CA SER A 350 1.84 -16.68 -11.44
C SER A 350 1.47 -17.68 -10.35
N PHE A 351 1.93 -17.46 -9.12
CA PHE A 351 1.67 -18.28 -7.93
C PHE A 351 0.61 -17.62 -7.04
N ASN A 352 -0.53 -17.29 -7.65
CA ASN A 352 -1.60 -16.45 -7.09
C ASN A 352 -2.49 -17.16 -6.05
N THR A 353 -2.20 -18.41 -5.70
CA THR A 353 -2.94 -19.18 -4.69
C THR A 353 -2.43 -18.93 -3.27
N VAL A 354 -1.23 -18.36 -3.12
CA VAL A 354 -0.59 -18.11 -1.82
C VAL A 354 -1.20 -16.87 -1.16
N THR A 355 -1.58 -17.00 0.11
CA THR A 355 -2.12 -15.87 0.87
C THR A 355 -1.03 -15.00 1.50
N GLU A 356 -1.41 -13.79 1.89
CA GLU A 356 -0.55 -12.85 2.61
C GLU A 356 -0.04 -13.43 3.92
N GLU A 357 -0.89 -14.16 4.65
CA GLU A 357 -0.53 -14.82 5.91
C GLU A 357 0.50 -15.95 5.70
N GLU A 358 0.46 -16.63 4.55
CA GLU A 358 1.50 -17.60 4.19
C GLU A 358 2.82 -16.90 3.87
N PHE A 359 2.80 -15.82 3.08
CA PHE A 359 4.01 -15.03 2.80
C PHE A 359 4.67 -14.48 4.08
N VAL A 360 3.88 -14.03 5.05
CA VAL A 360 4.39 -13.56 6.35
C VAL A 360 5.16 -14.66 7.09
N LYS A 361 4.70 -15.93 7.04
CA LYS A 361 5.40 -17.06 7.68
C LYS A 361 6.78 -17.31 7.11
N HIS A 362 6.99 -16.99 5.83
CA HIS A 362 8.28 -17.07 5.13
C HIS A 362 9.10 -15.77 5.23
N GLY A 363 8.65 -14.79 6.02
CA GLY A 363 9.38 -13.55 6.28
C GLY A 363 9.32 -12.52 5.16
N VAL A 364 8.32 -12.60 4.27
CA VAL A 364 8.04 -11.59 3.24
C VAL A 364 7.43 -10.35 3.88
N ASN A 365 7.81 -9.16 3.40
CA ASN A 365 7.38 -7.88 3.96
C ASN A 365 6.49 -7.07 3.01
N ILE A 366 6.62 -7.27 1.70
CA ILE A 366 5.81 -6.56 0.70
C ILE A 366 5.27 -7.58 -0.30
N VAL A 367 3.95 -7.55 -0.54
CA VAL A 367 3.31 -8.24 -1.66
C VAL A 367 2.82 -7.21 -2.68
N ILE A 368 3.09 -7.45 -3.96
CA ILE A 368 2.64 -6.57 -5.04
C ILE A 368 1.67 -7.33 -5.96
N TYR A 369 0.43 -6.86 -6.02
CA TYR A 369 -0.56 -7.25 -7.01
C TYR A 369 -0.34 -6.43 -8.28
N ALA A 370 0.53 -6.91 -9.17
CA ALA A 370 1.21 -6.10 -10.18
C ALA A 370 0.48 -5.77 -11.50
N ASN A 371 -0.68 -6.37 -11.80
CA ASN A 371 -1.41 -6.11 -13.06
C ASN A 371 -2.90 -6.47 -13.05
N GLN A 372 -3.47 -6.72 -11.87
CA GLN A 372 -4.82 -7.26 -11.72
C GLN A 372 -5.89 -6.25 -12.14
N LEU A 373 -5.72 -4.95 -11.87
CA LEU A 373 -6.70 -3.92 -12.27
C LEU A 373 -6.76 -3.77 -13.80
N THR A 374 -5.61 -3.72 -14.45
CA THR A 374 -5.57 -3.70 -15.93
C THR A 374 -6.22 -4.94 -16.54
N ARG A 375 -5.92 -6.13 -16.00
CA ARG A 375 -6.45 -7.41 -16.49
C ARG A 375 -7.94 -7.61 -16.21
N SER A 376 -8.50 -6.96 -15.18
CA SER A 376 -9.94 -7.00 -14.92
C SER A 376 -10.71 -5.98 -15.78
N ALA A 377 -10.12 -4.82 -16.05
CA ALA A 377 -10.74 -3.77 -16.83
C ALA A 377 -10.89 -4.15 -18.32
N PHE A 378 -9.85 -4.73 -18.93
CA PHE A 378 -9.84 -4.99 -20.37
C PHE A 378 -10.99 -5.90 -20.85
N PRO A 379 -11.27 -7.06 -20.21
CA PRO A 379 -12.41 -7.90 -20.59
C PRO A 379 -13.75 -7.18 -20.48
N ALA A 380 -13.97 -6.37 -19.44
CA ALA A 380 -15.21 -5.61 -19.25
C ALA A 380 -15.42 -4.56 -20.36
N MET A 381 -14.36 -3.84 -20.72
CA MET A 381 -14.39 -2.88 -21.84
C MET A 381 -14.65 -3.60 -23.17
N GLN A 382 -13.99 -4.74 -23.40
CA GLN A 382 -14.17 -5.53 -24.62
C GLN A 382 -15.58 -6.10 -24.73
N GLU A 383 -16.15 -6.62 -23.64
CA GLU A 383 -17.52 -7.12 -23.59
C GLU A 383 -18.51 -6.00 -23.92
N THR A 384 -18.33 -4.82 -23.30
CA THR A 384 -19.17 -3.64 -23.53
C THR A 384 -19.17 -3.24 -25.00
N ALA A 385 -17.97 -3.09 -25.60
CA ALA A 385 -17.82 -2.73 -27.01
C ALA A 385 -18.46 -3.78 -27.94
N THR A 386 -18.22 -5.07 -27.65
CA THR A 386 -18.79 -6.18 -28.42
C THR A 386 -20.31 -6.16 -28.39
N LYS A 387 -20.90 -5.94 -27.21
CA LYS A 387 -22.35 -5.95 -27.02
C LYS A 387 -23.03 -4.77 -27.73
N ILE A 388 -22.42 -3.59 -27.66
CA ILE A 388 -22.90 -2.40 -28.38
C ILE A 388 -22.91 -2.66 -29.90
N LEU A 389 -21.86 -3.27 -30.45
CA LEU A 389 -21.81 -3.61 -31.87
C LEU A 389 -22.85 -4.66 -32.28
N GLN A 390 -23.08 -5.67 -31.44
CA GLN A 390 -24.10 -6.70 -31.69
C GLN A 390 -25.53 -6.17 -31.64
N CYS A 391 -25.81 -5.22 -30.75
CA CYS A 391 -27.16 -4.70 -30.52
C CYS A 391 -27.43 -3.38 -31.24
N HIS A 392 -26.41 -2.74 -31.80
CA HIS A 392 -26.44 -1.41 -32.43
C HIS A 392 -27.02 -0.31 -31.52
N ARG A 393 -26.88 -0.48 -30.19
CA ARG A 393 -27.27 0.47 -29.14
C ARG A 393 -26.61 0.08 -27.81
N ALA A 394 -26.66 0.97 -26.81
CA ALA A 394 -26.04 0.75 -25.50
C ALA A 394 -27.00 0.20 -24.42
N LYS A 395 -28.27 -0.02 -24.72
CA LYS A 395 -29.28 -0.41 -23.71
C LYS A 395 -28.89 -1.69 -22.95
N GLU A 396 -28.36 -2.68 -23.66
CA GLU A 396 -28.04 -4.01 -23.11
C GLU A 396 -26.82 -4.01 -22.17
N VAL A 397 -26.05 -2.93 -22.14
CA VAL A 397 -24.89 -2.80 -21.25
C VAL A 397 -25.16 -1.83 -20.09
N ASP A 398 -26.22 -1.03 -20.13
CA ASP A 398 -26.48 0.06 -19.19
C ASP A 398 -26.48 -0.40 -17.73
N ASP A 399 -27.08 -1.56 -17.44
CA ASP A 399 -27.13 -2.17 -16.10
C ASP A 399 -25.74 -2.58 -15.54
N LYS A 400 -24.72 -2.66 -16.40
CA LYS A 400 -23.34 -3.02 -16.02
C LYS A 400 -22.42 -1.80 -15.92
N LEU A 401 -22.88 -0.62 -16.33
CA LEU A 401 -22.09 0.59 -16.31
C LEU A 401 -22.25 1.30 -14.97
N MET A 402 -21.20 2.00 -14.57
CA MET A 402 -21.32 2.99 -13.50
C MET A 402 -22.24 4.11 -13.98
N SER A 403 -23.11 4.61 -13.10
CA SER A 403 -24.00 5.71 -13.46
C SER A 403 -23.18 6.97 -13.80
N ILE A 404 -23.70 7.81 -14.70
CA ILE A 404 -23.04 9.08 -15.07
C ILE A 404 -22.80 9.94 -13.83
N LYS A 405 -23.76 9.93 -12.89
CA LYS A 405 -23.64 10.67 -11.63
C LYS A 405 -22.43 10.21 -10.82
N ASP A 406 -22.29 8.89 -10.64
CA ASP A 406 -21.19 8.33 -9.84
C ASP A 406 -19.84 8.57 -10.50
N ILE A 407 -19.75 8.53 -11.83
CA ILE A 407 -18.53 8.88 -12.59
C ILE A 407 -18.15 10.34 -12.34
N ILE A 408 -19.10 11.27 -12.43
CA ILE A 408 -18.85 12.70 -12.25
C ILE A 408 -18.38 12.99 -10.82
N THR A 409 -18.94 12.29 -9.82
CA THR A 409 -18.61 12.49 -8.40
C THR A 409 -17.48 11.57 -7.90
N LEU A 410 -16.78 10.84 -8.78
CA LEU A 410 -15.75 9.89 -8.37
C LEU A 410 -14.53 10.58 -7.74
N ILE A 411 -14.21 11.77 -8.25
CA ILE A 411 -13.03 12.57 -7.89
C ILE A 411 -13.29 13.47 -6.68
N ASP A 412 -14.53 13.93 -6.51
CA ASP A 412 -14.99 14.66 -5.32
C ASP A 412 -14.76 13.82 -4.03
#